data_AF-F4RG23-F1
#
_entry.id   AF-F4RG23-F1
#
_cell.length_a   1.000
_cell.length_b   1.000
_cell.length_c   1.000
_cell.angle_alpha   90.00
_cell.angle_beta   90.00
_cell.angle_gamma   90.00
#
_symmetry.space_group_name_H-M   'P 1'
#
loop_
_entity.id
_entity.type
_entity.pdbx_description
1 polymer ?
#
loop_
_entity_poly.entity_id
_entity_poly.type
_entity_poly.pdbx_seq_one_letter_code
_entity_poly.pdbx_strand_id
1 'polypeptide(L)'
;MSNPSVPVTVTRTISICDFMNKLGSFTPKEFMVTFLSSNHPDLVYRRRQMKAGMGSKQTRSIVKNLGKLAVSCEKGKAEWEELILDEASAIVNAQELPRGQYPHGAYVSSNEITPDFFSESADLHRTNQVVSGMKFLHALIHRKISAGISNRMGVENDEPAGLLQAEVPPTMNPPLRCEDVVDEATLLAMDSLVYVKSTPADYAAHKLAKVPTMVCQMVAVTCNRRANGISLANGLMALAGGVSCRVHEWLHSLGLTTSRANVLGLAAFLKAMDAADRQPVNMMLFSPQPEATRHWALVIKAQLAKALCDYTAHLPGGLDPHDLPTVPINWWRA
;
A
#
# COMPACT_ATOMS: atom_id res chain seq x y z
N MET A 1 49.42 -18.30 -24.60
CA MET A 1 48.17 -17.60 -24.25
C MET A 1 47.17 -17.81 -25.38
N SER A 2 46.32 -18.82 -25.28
CA SER A 2 45.30 -19.14 -26.27
C SER A 2 44.18 -18.11 -26.20
N ASN A 3 43.96 -17.35 -27.27
CA ASN A 3 42.82 -16.44 -27.41
C ASN A 3 41.53 -17.23 -27.13
N PRO A 4 40.62 -16.73 -26.26
CA PRO A 4 39.35 -17.39 -26.01
C PRO A 4 38.59 -17.53 -27.34
N SER A 5 38.20 -18.75 -27.71
CA SER A 5 37.52 -18.99 -28.99
C SER A 5 36.23 -18.18 -29.03
N VAL A 6 36.10 -17.30 -30.01
CA VAL A 6 34.91 -16.47 -30.20
C VAL A 6 33.68 -17.38 -30.34
N PRO A 7 32.57 -17.12 -29.61
CA PRO A 7 31.37 -17.93 -29.70
C PRO A 7 30.83 -17.99 -31.13
N VAL A 8 30.39 -19.17 -31.57
CA VAL A 8 29.87 -19.40 -32.94
C VAL A 8 28.74 -18.44 -33.32
N THR A 9 27.93 -18.03 -32.35
CA THR A 9 26.86 -17.03 -32.54
C THR A 9 27.39 -15.66 -32.94
N VAL A 10 28.51 -15.24 -32.34
CA VAL A 10 29.17 -13.97 -32.65
C VAL A 10 29.76 -14.01 -34.06
N THR A 11 30.47 -15.09 -34.41
CA THR A 11 31.02 -15.27 -35.76
C THR A 11 29.94 -15.22 -36.84
N ARG A 12 28.81 -15.92 -36.63
CA ARG A 12 27.67 -15.86 -37.57
C ARG A 12 27.06 -14.46 -37.67
N THR A 13 26.96 -13.74 -36.56
CA THR A 13 26.40 -12.38 -36.55
C THR A 13 27.30 -11.42 -37.33
N ILE A 14 28.62 -11.52 -37.17
CA ILE A 14 29.59 -10.72 -37.93
C ILE A 14 29.44 -10.99 -39.44
N SER A 15 29.36 -12.26 -39.86
CA SER A 15 29.16 -12.59 -41.28
C SER A 15 27.87 -12.01 -41.87
N ILE A 16 26.80 -11.92 -41.07
CA ILE A 16 25.54 -11.30 -41.50
C ILE A 16 25.71 -9.77 -41.64
N CYS A 17 26.40 -9.13 -40.69
CA CYS A 17 26.72 -7.70 -40.80
C CYS A 17 27.60 -7.39 -42.02
N ASP A 18 28.61 -8.22 -42.28
CA ASP A 18 29.47 -8.08 -43.45
C ASP A 18 28.69 -8.25 -44.76
N PHE A 19 27.71 -9.17 -44.78
CA PHE A 19 26.81 -9.32 -45.92
C PHE A 19 25.93 -8.09 -46.12
N MET A 20 25.36 -7.51 -45.05
CA MET A 20 24.58 -6.28 -45.14
C MET A 20 25.40 -5.10 -45.70
N ASN A 21 26.66 -4.97 -45.27
CA ASN A 21 27.56 -3.94 -45.79
C ASN A 21 27.83 -4.09 -47.31
N LYS A 22 27.82 -5.33 -47.84
CA LYS A 22 27.99 -5.60 -49.28
C LYS A 22 26.77 -5.23 -50.12
N LEU A 23 25.57 -5.17 -49.53
CA LEU A 23 24.33 -4.86 -50.23
C LEU A 23 24.18 -3.36 -50.57
N GLY A 24 25.14 -2.52 -50.16
CA GLY A 24 25.12 -1.07 -50.41
C GLY A 24 24.31 -0.32 -49.35
N SER A 25 24.99 0.45 -48.52
CA SER A 25 24.45 1.36 -47.48
C SER A 25 23.35 0.82 -46.55
N PHE A 26 23.15 -0.50 -46.45
CA PHE A 26 22.12 -1.08 -45.59
C PHE A 26 22.70 -1.41 -44.21
N THR A 27 22.34 -0.61 -43.22
CA THR A 27 22.86 -0.72 -41.86
C THR A 27 22.07 -1.74 -41.03
N PRO A 28 22.68 -2.32 -39.97
CA PRO A 28 21.94 -3.17 -39.02
C PRO A 28 20.72 -2.48 -38.40
N LYS A 29 20.76 -1.15 -38.21
CA LYS A 29 19.64 -0.37 -37.69
C LYS A 29 18.48 -0.31 -38.68
N GLU A 30 18.76 -0.03 -39.95
CA GLU A 30 17.75 -0.05 -41.02
C GLU A 30 17.16 -1.44 -41.21
N PHE A 31 17.99 -2.49 -41.09
CA PHE A 31 17.49 -3.86 -41.04
C PHE A 31 16.51 -4.07 -39.89
N MET A 32 16.86 -3.67 -38.67
CA MET A 32 15.97 -3.83 -37.51
C MET A 32 14.65 -3.07 -37.68
N VAL A 33 14.70 -1.81 -38.13
CA VAL A 33 13.49 -1.00 -38.36
C VAL A 33 12.64 -1.64 -39.44
N THR A 34 13.21 -1.93 -40.61
CA THR A 34 12.49 -2.54 -41.75
C THR A 34 11.93 -3.92 -41.38
N PHE A 35 12.73 -4.73 -40.69
CA PHE A 35 12.31 -6.05 -40.25
C PHE A 35 11.15 -5.97 -39.27
N LEU A 36 11.07 -4.97 -38.39
CA LEU A 36 10.01 -4.84 -37.39
C LEU A 36 8.75 -4.12 -37.92
N SER A 37 8.90 -3.16 -38.84
CA SER A 37 7.79 -2.32 -39.32
C SER A 37 7.16 -2.80 -40.63
N SER A 38 7.89 -3.53 -41.49
CA SER A 38 7.40 -3.86 -42.84
C SER A 38 6.24 -4.86 -42.84
N ASN A 39 5.20 -4.58 -43.62
CA ASN A 39 4.02 -5.43 -43.82
C ASN A 39 4.19 -6.51 -44.91
N HIS A 40 5.40 -6.72 -45.43
CA HIS A 40 5.64 -7.73 -46.45
C HIS A 40 5.34 -9.15 -45.92
N PRO A 41 4.61 -10.01 -46.64
CA PRO A 41 4.14 -11.33 -46.15
C PRO A 41 5.26 -12.20 -45.56
N ASP A 42 6.41 -12.22 -46.24
CA ASP A 42 7.58 -12.98 -45.83
C ASP A 42 8.19 -12.53 -44.49
N LEU A 43 8.13 -11.23 -44.20
CA LEU A 43 8.65 -10.68 -42.94
C LEU A 43 7.64 -10.89 -41.82
N VAL A 44 6.34 -10.70 -42.11
CA VAL A 44 5.25 -11.01 -41.18
C VAL A 44 5.30 -12.48 -40.74
N TYR A 45 5.47 -13.41 -41.69
CA TYR A 45 5.61 -14.83 -41.38
C TYR A 45 6.80 -15.11 -40.45
N ARG A 46 7.95 -14.46 -40.68
CA ARG A 46 9.15 -14.61 -39.83
C ARG A 46 8.97 -13.99 -38.43
N ARG A 47 8.15 -12.94 -38.28
CA ARG A 47 7.82 -12.32 -36.98
C ARG A 47 6.69 -13.03 -36.21
N ARG A 48 6.03 -14.04 -36.79
CA ARG A 48 4.84 -14.68 -36.19
C ARG A 48 5.06 -15.18 -34.76
N GLN A 49 6.25 -15.67 -34.43
CA GLN A 49 6.56 -16.18 -33.08
C GLN A 49 6.69 -15.05 -32.04
N MET A 50 7.07 -13.84 -32.46
CA MET A 50 7.04 -12.65 -31.59
C MET A 50 5.60 -12.24 -31.33
N LYS A 51 4.76 -12.24 -32.37
CA LYS A 51 3.32 -11.90 -32.27
C LYS A 51 2.55 -12.90 -31.39
N ALA A 52 2.86 -14.18 -31.49
CA ALA A 52 2.20 -15.25 -30.73
C ALA A 52 2.73 -15.40 -29.28
N GLY A 53 3.61 -14.52 -28.81
CA GLY A 53 4.17 -14.57 -27.46
C GLY A 53 5.18 -15.70 -27.18
N MET A 54 5.34 -16.65 -28.13
CA MET A 54 6.27 -17.79 -28.05
C MET A 54 7.76 -17.41 -28.09
N GLY A 55 8.09 -16.13 -28.29
CA GLY A 55 9.46 -15.57 -28.23
C GLY A 55 9.65 -14.43 -27.22
N SER A 56 8.71 -14.26 -26.28
CA SER A 56 8.68 -13.10 -25.37
C SER A 56 9.97 -12.89 -24.56
N LYS A 57 10.68 -13.97 -24.18
CA LYS A 57 11.96 -13.89 -23.47
C LYS A 57 13.05 -13.27 -24.34
N GLN A 58 13.19 -13.72 -25.59
CA GLN A 58 14.16 -13.20 -26.54
C GLN A 58 13.82 -11.75 -26.91
N THR A 59 12.55 -11.45 -27.21
CA THR A 59 12.09 -10.08 -27.49
C THR A 59 12.37 -9.13 -26.33
N ARG A 60 12.07 -9.55 -25.09
CA ARG A 60 12.42 -8.77 -23.89
C ARG A 60 13.93 -8.56 -23.75
N SER A 61 14.75 -9.56 -24.09
CA SER A 61 16.20 -9.41 -24.06
C SER A 61 16.71 -8.42 -25.10
N ILE A 62 16.12 -8.38 -26.30
CA ILE A 62 16.47 -7.41 -27.35
C ILE A 62 16.22 -5.99 -26.83
N VAL A 63 15.01 -5.73 -26.30
CA VAL A 63 14.65 -4.41 -25.75
C VAL A 63 15.54 -4.03 -24.58
N LYS A 64 15.86 -4.97 -23.68
CA LYS A 64 16.79 -4.71 -22.56
C LYS A 64 18.20 -4.36 -23.04
N ASN A 65 18.72 -5.06 -24.04
CA ASN A 65 20.05 -4.78 -24.57
C ASN A 65 20.06 -3.42 -25.29
N LEU A 66 18.99 -3.09 -26.03
CA LEU A 66 18.83 -1.77 -26.64
C LEU A 66 18.81 -0.67 -25.57
N GLY A 67 18.04 -0.84 -24.50
CA GLY A 67 18.01 0.13 -23.39
C GLY A 67 19.36 0.29 -22.70
N LYS A 68 20.10 -0.81 -22.47
CA LYS A 68 21.47 -0.73 -21.92
C LYS A 68 22.41 0.07 -22.80
N LEU A 69 22.30 -0.08 -24.12
CA LEU A 69 23.10 0.69 -25.08
C LEU A 69 22.68 2.17 -25.10
N ALA A 70 21.38 2.46 -25.10
CA ALA A 70 20.86 3.83 -25.11
C ALA A 70 21.27 4.61 -23.85
N VAL A 71 21.19 3.98 -22.68
CA VAL A 71 21.51 4.60 -21.39
C VAL A 71 23.03 4.81 -21.17
N SER A 72 23.88 4.32 -22.08
CA SER A 72 25.34 4.49 -21.98
C SER A 72 25.82 5.94 -22.15
N CYS A 73 25.00 6.81 -22.72
CA CYS A 73 25.26 8.25 -22.79
C CYS A 73 24.06 9.05 -22.26
N GLU A 74 24.32 10.28 -21.77
CA GLU A 74 23.28 11.09 -21.14
C GLU A 74 22.13 11.45 -22.09
N LYS A 75 22.46 11.84 -23.33
CA LYS A 75 21.45 12.10 -24.37
C LYS A 75 20.60 10.86 -24.67
N GLY A 76 21.24 9.71 -24.85
CA GLY A 76 20.54 8.45 -25.15
C GLY A 76 19.72 7.95 -23.95
N LYS A 77 20.15 8.23 -22.72
CA LYS A 77 19.37 7.97 -21.52
C LYS A 77 18.09 8.80 -21.50
N ALA A 78 18.18 10.10 -21.80
CA ALA A 78 17.00 10.98 -21.85
C ALA A 78 16.00 10.51 -22.92
N GLU A 79 16.47 10.22 -24.13
CA GLU A 79 15.63 9.69 -25.22
C GLU A 79 14.99 8.33 -24.85
N TRP A 80 15.73 7.47 -24.13
CA TRP A 80 15.20 6.20 -23.64
C TRP A 80 14.13 6.40 -22.57
N GLU A 81 14.35 7.31 -21.63
CA GLU A 81 13.37 7.63 -20.58
C GLU A 81 12.09 8.24 -21.17
N GLU A 82 12.21 9.11 -22.17
CA GLU A 82 11.08 9.67 -22.92
C GLU A 82 10.28 8.57 -23.63
N LEU A 83 10.94 7.68 -24.37
CA LEU A 83 10.27 6.55 -25.02
C LEU A 83 9.53 5.64 -24.02
N ILE A 84 10.17 5.30 -22.90
CA ILE A 84 9.52 4.48 -21.86
C ILE A 84 8.36 5.22 -21.22
N LEU A 85 8.46 6.54 -21.05
CA LEU A 85 7.39 7.38 -20.51
C LEU A 85 6.19 7.40 -21.45
N ASP A 86 6.39 7.55 -22.77
CA ASP A 86 5.30 7.54 -23.75
C ASP A 86 4.55 6.21 -23.75
N GLU A 87 5.27 5.09 -23.79
CA GLU A 87 4.68 3.74 -23.76
C GLU A 87 3.97 3.46 -22.42
N ALA A 88 4.58 3.85 -21.30
CA ALA A 88 3.96 3.72 -19.99
C ALA A 88 2.70 4.58 -19.87
N SER A 89 2.72 5.80 -20.41
CA SER A 89 1.59 6.72 -20.43
C SER A 89 0.44 6.17 -21.26
N ALA A 90 0.71 5.58 -22.42
CA ALA A 90 -0.31 4.92 -23.23
C ALA A 90 -1.02 3.79 -22.46
N ILE A 91 -0.26 2.99 -21.71
CA ILE A 91 -0.83 1.91 -20.87
C ILE A 91 -1.66 2.48 -19.72
N VAL A 92 -1.17 3.52 -19.03
CA VAL A 92 -1.87 4.14 -17.89
C VAL A 92 -3.13 4.87 -18.35
N ASN A 93 -3.08 5.61 -19.45
CA ASN A 93 -4.23 6.34 -19.98
C ASN A 93 -5.34 5.41 -20.50
N ALA A 94 -4.99 4.17 -20.89
CA ALA A 94 -5.96 3.14 -21.25
C ALA A 94 -6.59 2.43 -20.04
N GLN A 95 -6.11 2.69 -18.82
CA GLN A 95 -6.64 2.11 -17.59
C GLN A 95 -7.73 2.98 -16.99
N GLU A 96 -8.86 2.37 -16.67
CA GLU A 96 -9.98 3.03 -16.02
C GLU A 96 -10.68 2.07 -15.07
N LEU A 97 -11.30 2.63 -14.03
CA LEU A 97 -12.20 1.85 -13.18
C LEU A 97 -13.47 1.45 -13.95
N PRO A 98 -14.16 0.38 -13.51
CA PRO A 98 -15.45 0.01 -14.06
C PRO A 98 -16.45 1.19 -14.03
N ARG A 99 -17.01 1.51 -15.20
CA ARG A 99 -18.02 2.57 -15.35
C ARG A 99 -19.38 2.08 -14.84
N GLY A 100 -20.20 3.01 -14.36
CA GLY A 100 -21.56 2.74 -13.89
C GLY A 100 -21.70 2.77 -12.37
N GLN A 101 -22.89 2.41 -11.90
CA GLN A 101 -23.28 2.46 -10.50
C GLN A 101 -22.74 1.26 -9.72
N TYR A 102 -22.32 1.51 -8.48
CA TYR A 102 -21.92 0.51 -7.51
C TYR A 102 -23.08 -0.47 -7.25
N PRO A 103 -22.82 -1.80 -7.13
CA PRO A 103 -21.52 -2.46 -7.00
C PRO A 103 -20.83 -2.82 -8.32
N HIS A 104 -21.50 -2.71 -9.47
CA HIS A 104 -20.95 -3.12 -10.75
C HIS A 104 -19.96 -2.10 -11.34
N GLY A 105 -20.16 -0.82 -11.04
CA GLY A 105 -19.25 0.27 -11.36
C GLY A 105 -18.69 0.98 -10.13
N ALA A 106 -17.87 2.00 -10.35
CA ALA A 106 -17.20 2.75 -9.30
C ALA A 106 -18.01 3.94 -8.75
N TYR A 107 -19.16 4.25 -9.33
CA TYR A 107 -19.98 5.40 -8.94
C TYR A 107 -20.93 5.05 -7.79
N VAL A 108 -20.83 5.80 -6.70
CA VAL A 108 -21.74 5.69 -5.56
C VAL A 108 -22.50 7.00 -5.41
N SER A 109 -23.83 6.90 -5.42
CA SER A 109 -24.72 7.99 -5.07
C SER A 109 -24.81 8.12 -3.56
N SER A 110 -24.76 9.34 -3.03
CA SER A 110 -24.90 9.58 -1.60
C SER A 110 -26.29 9.31 -1.05
N ASN A 111 -27.30 9.29 -1.92
CA ASN A 111 -28.67 8.98 -1.54
C ASN A 111 -28.93 7.47 -1.39
N GLU A 112 -28.00 6.63 -1.84
CA GLU A 112 -28.16 5.17 -1.92
C GLU A 112 -27.08 4.43 -1.11
N ILE A 113 -26.47 5.11 -0.13
CA ILE A 113 -25.51 4.49 0.77
C ILE A 113 -26.26 3.55 1.72
N THR A 114 -25.92 2.27 1.69
CA THR A 114 -26.41 1.26 2.63
C THR A 114 -25.44 1.09 3.81
N PRO A 115 -25.89 0.55 4.96
CA PRO A 115 -24.99 0.22 6.08
C PRO A 115 -23.84 -0.72 5.67
N ASP A 116 -24.10 -1.64 4.75
CA ASP A 116 -23.11 -2.61 4.25
C ASP A 116 -21.96 -1.95 3.46
N PHE A 117 -22.11 -0.68 3.06
CA PHE A 117 -21.09 0.09 2.33
C PHE A 117 -19.75 0.20 3.09
N PHE A 118 -19.81 0.16 4.43
CA PHE A 118 -18.65 0.20 5.31
C PHE A 118 -18.20 -1.18 5.80
N SER A 119 -18.85 -2.26 5.34
CA SER A 119 -18.39 -3.62 5.65
C SER A 119 -17.01 -3.89 5.06
N GLU A 120 -16.27 -4.81 5.66
CA GLU A 120 -14.97 -5.26 5.15
C GLU A 120 -15.10 -5.80 3.71
N SER A 121 -16.20 -6.50 3.41
CA SER A 121 -16.48 -7.03 2.07
C SER A 121 -16.64 -5.91 1.01
N ALA A 122 -17.32 -4.82 1.37
CA ALA A 122 -17.50 -3.67 0.48
C ALA A 122 -16.19 -2.89 0.29
N ASP A 123 -15.35 -2.78 1.32
CA ASP A 123 -14.02 -2.17 1.21
C ASP A 123 -13.08 -2.98 0.32
N LEU A 124 -13.07 -4.30 0.48
CA LEU A 124 -12.29 -5.21 -0.35
C LEU A 124 -12.76 -5.14 -1.81
N HIS A 125 -14.07 -5.08 -2.05
CA HIS A 125 -14.63 -4.95 -3.40
C HIS A 125 -14.18 -3.63 -4.07
N ARG A 126 -14.29 -2.50 -3.38
CA ARG A 126 -13.81 -1.19 -3.88
C ARG A 126 -12.31 -1.22 -4.17
N THR A 127 -11.52 -1.82 -3.27
CA THR A 127 -10.07 -2.00 -3.44
C THR A 127 -9.77 -2.82 -4.69
N ASN A 128 -10.46 -3.95 -4.88
CA ASN A 128 -10.27 -4.82 -6.04
C ASN A 128 -10.66 -4.14 -7.37
N GLN A 129 -11.70 -3.31 -7.38
CA GLN A 129 -12.06 -2.51 -8.57
C GLN A 129 -10.93 -1.57 -8.99
N VAL A 130 -10.27 -0.91 -8.03
CA VAL A 130 -9.11 -0.04 -8.31
C VAL A 130 -7.92 -0.85 -8.82
N VAL A 131 -7.56 -1.93 -8.10
CA VAL A 131 -6.39 -2.77 -8.45
C VAL A 131 -6.56 -3.41 -9.83
N SER A 132 -7.75 -3.91 -10.15
CA SER A 132 -8.04 -4.52 -11.45
C SER A 132 -8.14 -3.49 -12.58
N GLY A 133 -8.80 -2.36 -12.34
CA GLY A 133 -8.95 -1.27 -13.32
C GLY A 133 -7.63 -0.57 -13.66
N MET A 134 -6.75 -0.38 -12.68
CA MET A 134 -5.50 0.38 -12.81
C MET A 134 -4.26 -0.46 -12.50
N LYS A 135 -4.24 -1.71 -12.95
CA LYS A 135 -3.20 -2.71 -12.61
C LYS A 135 -1.76 -2.27 -12.87
N PHE A 136 -1.51 -1.53 -13.97
CA PHE A 136 -0.14 -1.12 -14.33
C PHE A 136 0.32 0.03 -13.43
N LEU A 137 -0.52 1.05 -13.26
CA LEU A 137 -0.22 2.17 -12.38
C LEU A 137 -0.05 1.68 -10.93
N HIS A 138 -0.95 0.83 -10.45
CA HIS A 138 -0.87 0.22 -9.13
C HIS A 138 0.44 -0.54 -8.94
N ALA A 139 0.82 -1.41 -9.89
CA ALA A 139 2.07 -2.15 -9.83
C ALA A 139 3.31 -1.24 -9.88
N LEU A 140 3.26 -0.15 -10.65
CA LEU A 140 4.36 0.82 -10.75
C LEU A 140 4.58 1.54 -9.41
N ILE A 141 3.50 2.03 -8.79
CA ILE A 141 3.53 2.69 -7.48
C ILE A 141 3.98 1.69 -6.40
N HIS A 142 3.41 0.49 -6.39
CA HIS A 142 3.80 -0.56 -5.45
C HIS A 142 5.29 -0.87 -5.53
N ARG A 143 5.85 -1.02 -6.74
CA ARG A 143 7.30 -1.25 -6.93
C ARG A 143 8.14 -0.09 -6.42
N LYS A 144 7.71 1.16 -6.67
CA LYS A 144 8.42 2.36 -6.17
C LYS A 144 8.45 2.40 -4.65
N ILE A 145 7.32 2.15 -4.00
CA ILE A 145 7.20 2.15 -2.54
C ILE A 145 7.98 0.99 -1.94
N SER A 146 7.87 -0.21 -2.51
CA SER A 146 8.59 -1.41 -2.06
C SER A 146 10.11 -1.22 -2.11
N ALA A 147 10.64 -0.67 -3.20
CA ALA A 147 12.06 -0.33 -3.29
C ALA A 147 12.47 0.74 -2.25
N GLY A 148 11.62 1.76 -2.04
CA GLY A 148 11.86 2.80 -1.06
C GLY A 148 11.89 2.30 0.39
N ILE A 149 11.00 1.35 0.74
CA ILE A 149 10.98 0.71 2.05
C ILE A 149 12.19 -0.22 2.23
N SER A 150 12.49 -1.05 1.23
CA SER A 150 13.64 -1.95 1.27
C SER A 150 14.97 -1.20 1.44
N ASN A 151 15.12 -0.05 0.77
CA ASN A 151 16.32 0.78 0.92
C ASN A 151 16.45 1.40 2.32
N ARG A 152 15.35 1.64 3.04
CA ARG A 152 15.41 2.15 4.43
C ARG A 152 15.80 1.05 5.41
N MET A 153 15.18 -0.13 5.27
CA MET A 153 15.47 -1.29 6.11
C MET A 153 16.91 -1.83 5.90
N GLY A 154 17.49 -1.63 4.72
CA GLY A 154 18.88 -2.01 4.42
C GLY A 154 19.96 -1.07 4.97
N VAL A 155 19.57 0.08 5.53
CA VAL A 155 20.49 1.10 6.08
C VAL A 155 20.51 1.06 7.62
N GLU A 156 19.60 0.32 8.27
CA GLU A 156 19.47 0.27 9.74
C GLU A 156 20.37 -0.77 10.44
N ASN A 157 21.43 -1.28 9.80
CA ASN A 157 22.38 -2.21 10.45
C ASN A 157 23.70 -1.58 10.93
N ASP A 158 23.93 -0.29 10.68
CA ASP A 158 25.06 0.44 11.26
C ASP A 158 24.54 1.80 11.76
N GLU A 159 23.99 1.80 12.98
CA GLU A 159 24.04 2.84 14.01
C GLU A 159 22.85 2.65 14.98
N PRO A 160 23.08 2.66 16.31
CA PRO A 160 22.00 2.55 17.28
C PRO A 160 21.07 3.75 17.13
N ALA A 161 19.77 3.50 17.09
CA ALA A 161 18.72 4.50 17.00
C ALA A 161 18.94 5.63 18.02
N GLY A 162 19.52 6.73 17.55
CA GLY A 162 19.60 7.99 18.26
C GLY A 162 18.19 8.50 18.50
N LEU A 163 17.71 8.28 19.73
CA LEU A 163 16.57 8.97 20.30
C LEU A 163 16.73 10.47 19.98
N LEU A 164 15.75 11.06 19.30
CA LEU A 164 15.56 12.50 19.30
C LEU A 164 15.19 12.92 20.74
N GLN A 165 16.19 13.04 21.60
CA GLN A 165 16.08 13.79 22.84
C GLN A 165 16.01 15.26 22.43
N ALA A 166 14.82 15.84 22.53
CA ALA A 166 14.66 17.27 22.49
C ALA A 166 15.32 17.85 23.74
N GLU A 167 16.48 18.46 23.58
CA GLU A 167 17.12 19.25 24.63
C GLU A 167 16.21 20.45 24.98
N VAL A 168 15.89 20.56 26.27
CA VAL A 168 15.11 21.66 26.85
C VAL A 168 16.05 22.81 27.20
N PRO A 169 15.87 24.04 26.67
CA PRO A 169 16.55 25.22 27.21
C PRO A 169 15.84 25.70 28.49
N PRO A 170 16.57 26.18 29.52
CA PRO A 170 15.98 26.49 30.81
C PRO A 170 15.40 27.91 30.90
N THR A 171 14.32 28.01 31.67
CA THR A 171 13.86 29.16 32.49
C THR A 171 13.14 30.36 31.86
N MET A 172 11.82 30.47 32.12
CA MET A 172 11.14 31.47 32.99
C MET A 172 9.78 31.96 32.42
N ASN A 173 8.71 31.52 33.09
CA ASN A 173 7.38 32.12 33.31
C ASN A 173 6.24 31.94 32.28
N PRO A 174 4.98 31.83 32.75
CA PRO A 174 4.10 30.70 32.41
C PRO A 174 2.95 31.07 31.46
N PRO A 175 2.39 30.12 30.71
CA PRO A 175 1.01 30.20 30.24
C PRO A 175 0.10 29.27 31.04
N LEU A 176 -1.16 29.73 31.13
CA LEU A 176 -2.30 29.08 31.75
C LEU A 176 -2.33 27.56 31.53
N ARG A 177 -2.50 26.83 32.64
CA ARG A 177 -2.89 25.43 32.70
C ARG A 177 -4.16 25.18 31.87
N CYS A 178 -4.03 24.37 30.83
CA CYS A 178 -5.05 23.38 30.49
C CYS A 178 -4.42 22.04 30.88
N GLU A 179 -4.74 21.57 32.08
CA GLU A 179 -4.30 20.27 32.58
C GLU A 179 -5.04 19.14 31.83
N ASP A 180 -4.32 18.03 31.69
CA ASP A 180 -4.79 16.68 31.37
C ASP A 180 -5.03 16.32 29.90
N VAL A 181 -3.94 16.29 29.12
CA VAL A 181 -3.85 15.28 28.04
C VAL A 181 -3.62 13.94 28.73
N VAL A 182 -4.70 13.25 29.06
CA VAL A 182 -4.66 11.85 29.46
C VAL A 182 -4.07 11.08 28.28
N ASP A 183 -2.93 10.41 28.48
CA ASP A 183 -2.29 9.58 27.47
C ASP A 183 -3.34 8.62 26.87
N GLU A 184 -3.41 8.54 25.54
CA GLU A 184 -4.42 7.76 24.82
C GLU A 184 -4.34 6.27 25.20
N ALA A 185 -3.13 5.80 25.56
CA ALA A 185 -2.92 4.49 26.15
C ALA A 185 -3.52 4.36 27.56
N THR A 186 -3.58 5.43 28.33
CA THR A 186 -4.23 5.48 29.66
C THR A 186 -5.76 5.53 29.53
N LEU A 187 -6.29 6.27 28.55
CA LEU A 187 -7.74 6.28 28.25
C LEU A 187 -8.26 4.90 27.81
N LEU A 188 -7.49 4.16 26.99
CA LEU A 188 -7.88 2.84 26.47
C LEU A 188 -7.57 1.68 27.43
N ALA A 189 -6.62 1.87 28.35
CA ALA A 189 -6.36 0.92 29.44
C ALA A 189 -7.54 0.83 30.43
N MET A 190 -8.37 1.87 30.52
CA MET A 190 -9.60 1.85 31.32
C MET A 190 -10.71 0.99 30.69
N ASP A 191 -10.65 0.73 29.37
CA ASP A 191 -11.67 0.00 28.60
C ASP A 191 -11.27 -1.43 28.19
N SER A 192 -10.21 -2.00 28.77
CA SER A 192 -9.78 -3.40 28.49
C SER A 192 -9.51 -3.70 27.00
N LEU A 193 -9.14 -2.70 26.19
CA LEU A 193 -8.68 -2.90 24.82
C LEU A 193 -7.16 -3.13 24.82
N VAL A 194 -6.72 -4.30 24.36
CA VAL A 194 -5.30 -4.61 24.21
C VAL A 194 -4.73 -3.77 23.06
N TYR A 195 -3.96 -2.73 23.40
CA TYR A 195 -3.20 -1.96 22.42
C TYR A 195 -1.97 -2.78 21.97
N VAL A 196 -2.12 -3.49 20.84
CA VAL A 196 -0.96 -4.05 20.15
C VAL A 196 -0.28 -2.91 19.40
N LYS A 197 0.86 -2.42 19.93
CA LYS A 197 1.74 -1.50 19.20
C LYS A 197 2.10 -2.13 17.87
N SER A 198 1.63 -1.53 16.77
CA SER A 198 1.98 -1.97 15.43
C SER A 198 3.50 -1.88 15.24
N THR A 199 4.11 -2.94 14.74
CA THR A 199 5.55 -2.97 14.49
C THR A 199 5.89 -2.11 13.26
N PRO A 200 7.16 -1.66 13.11
CA PRO A 200 7.60 -1.01 11.87
C PRO A 200 7.32 -1.85 10.62
N ALA A 201 7.38 -3.18 10.74
CA ALA A 201 7.03 -4.12 9.67
C ALA A 201 5.53 -4.09 9.34
N ASP A 202 4.66 -4.01 10.34
CA ASP A 202 3.21 -3.88 10.14
C ASP A 202 2.86 -2.57 9.43
N TYR A 203 3.50 -1.46 9.83
CA TYR A 203 3.32 -0.17 9.14
C TYR A 203 3.82 -0.22 7.69
N ALA A 204 4.93 -0.89 7.42
CA ALA A 204 5.45 -1.08 6.07
C ALA A 204 4.51 -1.92 5.21
N ALA A 205 4.00 -3.03 5.74
CA ALA A 205 3.03 -3.89 5.07
C ALA A 205 1.72 -3.14 4.80
N HIS A 206 1.20 -2.39 5.78
CA HIS A 206 0.00 -1.57 5.62
C HIS A 206 0.18 -0.50 4.53
N LYS A 207 1.33 0.19 4.52
CA LYS A 207 1.65 1.19 3.48
C LYS A 207 1.68 0.55 2.09
N LEU A 208 2.32 -0.61 1.95
CA LEU A 208 2.38 -1.33 0.67
C LEU A 208 1.00 -1.80 0.19
N ALA A 209 0.13 -2.17 1.12
CA ALA A 209 -1.22 -2.62 0.80
C ALA A 209 -2.17 -1.45 0.43
N LYS A 210 -2.12 -0.33 1.17
CA LYS A 210 -3.13 0.73 1.04
C LYS A 210 -2.70 1.91 0.16
N VAL A 211 -1.43 2.33 0.20
CA VAL A 211 -0.98 3.54 -0.51
C VAL A 211 -1.11 3.42 -2.04
N PRO A 212 -0.70 2.32 -2.69
CA PRO A 212 -0.85 2.19 -4.15
C PRO A 212 -2.32 2.28 -4.59
N THR A 213 -3.23 1.61 -3.87
CA THR A 213 -4.68 1.69 -4.10
C THR A 213 -5.19 3.10 -3.93
N MET A 214 -4.81 3.78 -2.84
CA MET A 214 -5.24 5.15 -2.57
C MET A 214 -4.76 6.14 -3.64
N VAL A 215 -3.51 6.04 -4.08
CA VAL A 215 -3.00 6.92 -5.15
C VAL A 215 -3.71 6.64 -6.49
N CYS A 216 -3.95 5.38 -6.83
CA CYS A 216 -4.72 5.05 -8.04
C CYS A 216 -6.16 5.61 -7.96
N GLN A 217 -6.80 5.48 -6.81
CA GLN A 217 -8.12 6.07 -6.56
C GLN A 217 -8.11 7.60 -6.68
N MET A 218 -7.11 8.28 -6.12
CA MET A 218 -6.96 9.74 -6.23
C MET A 218 -6.86 10.17 -7.69
N VAL A 219 -6.05 9.46 -8.49
CA VAL A 219 -5.95 9.70 -9.93
C VAL A 219 -7.30 9.45 -10.61
N ALA A 220 -7.94 8.32 -10.31
CA ALA A 220 -9.23 7.94 -10.90
C ALA A 220 -10.32 8.98 -10.66
N VAL A 221 -10.50 9.44 -9.42
CA VAL A 221 -11.54 10.44 -9.09
C VAL A 221 -11.22 11.83 -9.65
N THR A 222 -9.94 12.16 -9.80
CA THR A 222 -9.49 13.41 -10.41
C THR A 222 -9.77 13.42 -11.91
N CYS A 223 -9.51 12.31 -12.60
CA CYS A 223 -9.81 12.16 -14.02
C CYS A 223 -11.32 12.02 -14.29
N ASN A 224 -12.04 11.32 -13.41
CA ASN A 224 -13.47 11.09 -13.53
C ASN A 224 -14.11 11.08 -12.14
N ARG A 225 -14.83 12.15 -11.80
CA ARG A 225 -15.50 12.29 -10.49
C ARG A 225 -16.54 11.21 -10.21
N ARG A 226 -16.96 10.41 -11.20
CA ARG A 226 -17.83 9.26 -11.00
C ARG A 226 -17.09 8.02 -10.47
N ALA A 227 -15.77 8.03 -10.41
CA ALA A 227 -14.97 7.02 -9.73
C ALA A 227 -14.82 7.37 -8.24
N ASN A 228 -15.94 7.55 -7.53
CA ASN A 228 -15.95 8.16 -6.20
C ASN A 228 -16.11 7.19 -5.03
N GLY A 229 -16.27 5.88 -5.26
CA GLY A 229 -16.63 4.94 -4.19
C GLY A 229 -15.74 5.00 -2.93
N ILE A 230 -14.41 4.93 -3.08
CA ILE A 230 -13.49 5.01 -1.93
C ILE A 230 -13.43 6.44 -1.38
N SER A 231 -13.38 7.46 -2.24
CA SER A 231 -13.33 8.87 -1.81
C SER A 231 -14.60 9.27 -1.04
N LEU A 232 -15.76 8.67 -1.35
CA LEU A 232 -17.01 8.88 -0.62
C LEU A 232 -16.94 8.25 0.78
N ALA A 233 -16.46 7.01 0.87
CA ALA A 233 -16.24 6.33 2.16
C ALA A 233 -15.30 7.14 3.06
N ASN A 234 -14.16 7.60 2.51
CA ASN A 234 -13.23 8.46 3.23
C ASN A 234 -13.86 9.78 3.67
N GLY A 235 -14.70 10.40 2.82
CA GLY A 235 -15.40 11.63 3.13
C GLY A 235 -16.37 11.48 4.31
N LEU A 236 -17.11 10.37 4.34
CA LEU A 236 -18.02 10.03 5.44
C LEU A 236 -17.26 9.72 6.74
N MET A 237 -16.17 8.95 6.67
CA MET A 237 -15.32 8.67 7.83
C MET A 237 -14.68 9.94 8.38
N ALA A 238 -14.18 10.84 7.52
CA ALA A 238 -13.63 12.13 7.95
C ALA A 238 -14.69 13.00 8.64
N LEU A 239 -15.92 13.04 8.11
CA LEU A 239 -17.02 13.77 8.74
C LEU A 239 -17.39 13.18 10.10
N ALA A 240 -17.50 11.86 10.20
CA ALA A 240 -17.78 11.16 11.46
C ALA A 240 -16.67 11.36 12.50
N GLY A 241 -15.42 11.43 12.06
CA GLY A 241 -14.25 11.74 12.89
C GLY A 241 -14.10 13.21 13.26
N GLY A 242 -15.07 14.07 12.95
CA GLY A 242 -15.04 15.48 13.35
C GLY A 242 -14.06 16.35 12.56
N VAL A 243 -13.60 15.90 11.38
CA VAL A 243 -12.70 16.69 10.54
C VAL A 243 -13.37 18.00 10.13
N SER A 244 -12.69 19.11 10.40
CA SER A 244 -13.23 20.44 10.08
C SER A 244 -13.59 20.59 8.60
N CYS A 245 -14.54 21.48 8.30
CA CYS A 245 -14.98 21.75 6.92
C CYS A 245 -13.81 22.14 6.01
N ARG A 246 -12.89 22.96 6.53
CA ARG A 246 -11.70 23.43 5.81
C ARG A 246 -10.75 22.28 5.45
N VAL A 247 -10.51 21.36 6.38
CA VAL A 247 -9.65 20.20 6.12
C VAL A 247 -10.33 19.23 5.16
N HIS A 248 -11.63 19.02 5.29
CA HIS A 248 -12.39 18.18 4.36
C HIS A 248 -12.37 18.73 2.92
N GLU A 249 -12.50 20.03 2.74
CA GLU A 249 -12.42 20.68 1.42
C GLU A 249 -11.02 20.60 0.82
N TRP A 250 -9.98 20.72 1.65
CA TRP A 250 -8.60 20.46 1.24
C TRP A 250 -8.37 18.99 0.83
N LEU A 251 -8.91 18.02 1.57
CA LEU A 251 -8.83 16.62 1.19
C LEU A 251 -9.60 16.32 -0.11
N HIS A 252 -10.71 17.04 -0.34
CA HIS A 252 -11.50 16.91 -1.55
C HIS A 252 -10.72 17.40 -2.78
N SER A 253 -10.00 18.51 -2.67
CA SER A 253 -9.18 19.04 -3.78
C SER A 253 -8.06 18.09 -4.20
N LEU A 254 -7.60 17.22 -3.28
CA LEU A 254 -6.62 16.16 -3.55
C LEU A 254 -7.23 14.85 -4.07
N GLY A 255 -8.56 14.75 -4.17
CA GLY A 255 -9.25 13.51 -4.54
C GLY A 255 -9.31 12.44 -3.43
N LEU A 256 -8.92 12.79 -2.21
CA LEU A 256 -8.99 11.87 -1.06
C LEU A 256 -10.41 11.71 -0.54
N THR A 257 -11.23 12.76 -0.67
CA THR A 257 -12.65 12.77 -0.29
C THR A 257 -13.54 13.28 -1.43
N THR A 258 -14.85 13.03 -1.36
CA THR A 258 -15.85 13.68 -2.23
C THR A 258 -16.26 15.04 -1.69
N SER A 259 -16.93 15.85 -2.52
CA SER A 259 -17.46 17.14 -2.08
C SER A 259 -18.41 16.98 -0.90
N ARG A 260 -18.38 17.95 0.02
CA ARG A 260 -19.25 17.92 1.19
C ARG A 260 -20.73 17.88 0.81
N ALA A 261 -21.17 18.56 -0.26
CA ALA A 261 -22.55 18.50 -0.74
C ALA A 261 -22.99 17.07 -1.13
N ASN A 262 -22.08 16.27 -1.69
CA ASN A 262 -22.33 14.86 -1.97
C ASN A 262 -22.33 14.07 -0.65
N VAL A 263 -21.42 14.32 0.29
CA VAL A 263 -21.42 13.68 1.62
C VAL A 263 -22.65 14.07 2.47
N LEU A 264 -23.19 15.27 2.26
CA LEU A 264 -24.37 15.86 2.90
C LEU A 264 -25.69 15.34 2.33
N GLY A 265 -25.69 14.15 1.71
CA GLY A 265 -26.74 13.16 1.99
C GLY A 265 -26.80 12.80 3.48
N LEU A 266 -26.68 13.78 4.37
CA LEU A 266 -26.72 13.74 5.81
C LEU A 266 -28.03 13.09 6.24
N ALA A 267 -29.12 13.27 5.50
CA ALA A 267 -30.36 12.56 5.76
C ALA A 267 -30.22 11.04 5.60
N ALA A 268 -29.50 10.54 4.59
CA ALA A 268 -29.26 9.10 4.41
C ALA A 268 -28.25 8.57 5.43
N PHE A 269 -27.17 9.30 5.70
CA PHE A 269 -26.20 8.96 6.74
C PHE A 269 -26.82 8.99 8.15
N LEU A 270 -27.51 10.06 8.53
CA LEU A 270 -28.24 10.16 9.79
C LEU A 270 -29.35 9.12 9.86
N LYS A 271 -30.05 8.80 8.78
CA LYS A 271 -31.05 7.72 8.77
C LYS A 271 -30.40 6.34 8.93
N ALA A 272 -29.22 6.11 8.38
CA ALA A 272 -28.46 4.88 8.58
C ALA A 272 -27.93 4.79 10.03
N MET A 273 -27.43 5.91 10.58
CA MET A 273 -27.03 6.02 11.98
C MET A 273 -28.22 5.86 12.93
N ASP A 274 -29.36 6.49 12.66
CA ASP A 274 -30.62 6.41 13.42
C ASP A 274 -31.28 5.02 13.29
N ALA A 275 -31.13 4.35 12.14
CA ALA A 275 -31.53 2.95 11.97
C ALA A 275 -30.60 1.99 12.74
N ALA A 276 -29.30 2.28 12.79
CA ALA A 276 -28.34 1.53 13.59
C ALA A 276 -28.53 1.75 15.10
N ASP A 277 -28.90 2.97 15.51
CA ASP A 277 -29.23 3.35 16.89
C ASP A 277 -30.50 2.62 17.39
N ARG A 278 -31.42 2.28 16.47
CA ARG A 278 -32.62 1.47 16.76
C ARG A 278 -32.42 -0.04 16.64
N GLN A 279 -31.25 -0.52 16.21
CA GLN A 279 -30.95 -1.95 16.31
C GLN A 279 -30.72 -2.29 17.78
N PRO A 280 -31.27 -3.40 18.30
CA PRO A 280 -30.97 -3.82 19.67
C PRO A 280 -29.46 -3.97 19.79
N VAL A 281 -28.88 -3.25 20.76
CA VAL A 281 -27.47 -3.40 21.12
C VAL A 281 -27.23 -4.88 21.34
N ASN A 282 -26.50 -5.51 20.40
CA ASN A 282 -26.12 -6.88 20.58
C ASN A 282 -25.10 -6.88 21.72
N MET A 283 -25.55 -7.23 22.92
CA MET A 283 -24.70 -7.30 24.09
C MET A 283 -23.48 -8.19 23.85
N MET A 284 -23.57 -9.18 22.93
CA MET A 284 -22.44 -10.03 22.52
C MET A 284 -21.34 -9.28 21.76
N LEU A 285 -21.63 -8.08 21.24
CA LEU A 285 -20.69 -7.19 20.55
C LEU A 285 -19.82 -6.41 21.56
N PHE A 286 -20.34 -6.20 22.77
CA PHE A 286 -19.70 -5.46 23.86
C PHE A 286 -19.30 -6.36 25.04
N SER A 287 -19.83 -7.57 25.11
CA SER A 287 -19.38 -8.58 26.05
C SER A 287 -18.15 -9.28 25.48
N PRO A 288 -17.09 -9.48 26.27
CA PRO A 288 -15.97 -10.29 25.83
C PRO A 288 -16.48 -11.68 25.40
N GLN A 289 -16.03 -12.12 24.23
CA GLN A 289 -16.28 -13.49 23.77
C GLN A 289 -15.84 -14.49 24.87
N PRO A 290 -16.46 -15.68 24.97
CA PRO A 290 -16.13 -16.65 26.04
C PRO A 290 -14.63 -16.95 26.15
N GLU A 291 -13.93 -16.93 25.01
CA GLU A 291 -12.48 -17.09 24.91
C GLU A 291 -11.72 -15.88 25.48
N ALA A 292 -12.19 -14.65 25.22
CA ALA A 292 -11.65 -13.42 25.77
C ALA A 292 -11.91 -13.30 27.29
N THR A 293 -13.08 -13.75 27.78
CA THR A 293 -13.37 -13.80 29.23
C THR A 293 -12.46 -14.80 29.93
N ARG A 294 -12.19 -15.96 29.30
CA ARG A 294 -11.24 -16.95 29.83
C ARG A 294 -9.83 -16.39 29.88
N HIS A 295 -9.40 -15.67 28.85
CA HIS A 295 -8.12 -14.98 28.82
C HIS A 295 -8.02 -13.91 29.93
N TRP A 296 -9.06 -13.09 30.11
CA TRP A 296 -9.12 -12.07 31.17
C TRP A 296 -8.99 -12.69 32.57
N ALA A 297 -9.72 -13.78 32.83
CA ALA A 297 -9.62 -14.50 34.10
C ALA A 297 -8.21 -15.05 34.35
N LEU A 298 -7.51 -15.50 33.30
CA LEU A 298 -6.12 -15.93 33.40
C LEU A 298 -5.17 -14.75 33.69
N VAL A 299 -5.38 -13.60 33.06
CA VAL A 299 -4.60 -12.38 33.30
C VAL A 299 -4.77 -11.85 34.73
N ILE A 300 -6.00 -11.82 35.26
CA ILE A 300 -6.24 -11.39 36.64
C ILE A 300 -5.60 -12.34 37.64
N LYS A 301 -5.73 -13.66 37.43
CA LYS A 301 -5.03 -14.67 38.25
C LYS A 301 -3.52 -14.49 38.17
N ALA A 302 -2.98 -14.11 37.00
CA ALA A 302 -1.57 -13.83 36.81
C ALA A 302 -1.08 -12.65 37.62
N GLN A 303 -1.81 -11.54 37.54
CA GLN A 303 -1.47 -10.31 38.21
C GLN A 303 -1.57 -10.47 39.73
N LEU A 304 -2.59 -11.18 40.21
CA LEU A 304 -2.71 -11.56 41.63
C LEU A 304 -1.57 -12.47 42.09
N ALA A 305 -1.23 -13.51 41.31
CA ALA A 305 -0.14 -14.40 41.66
C ALA A 305 1.21 -13.66 41.69
N LYS A 306 1.46 -12.79 40.70
CA LYS A 306 2.67 -11.95 40.66
C LYS A 306 2.72 -10.98 41.83
N ALA A 307 1.63 -10.27 42.11
CA ALA A 307 1.55 -9.36 43.25
C ALA A 307 1.75 -10.11 44.58
N LEU A 308 1.19 -11.31 44.72
CA LEU A 308 1.46 -12.14 45.89
C LEU A 308 2.94 -12.48 45.99
N CYS A 309 3.58 -12.97 44.93
CA CYS A 309 5.02 -13.28 44.96
C CYS A 309 5.92 -12.06 45.21
N ASP A 310 5.57 -10.89 44.66
CA ASP A 310 6.35 -9.66 44.80
C ASP A 310 6.21 -9.05 46.22
N TYR A 311 5.05 -9.25 46.86
CA TYR A 311 4.73 -8.63 48.16
C TYR A 311 4.67 -9.62 49.35
N THR A 312 4.88 -10.92 49.13
CA THR A 312 4.89 -11.94 50.20
C THR A 312 5.94 -11.67 51.27
N ALA A 313 7.12 -11.16 50.89
CA ALA A 313 8.19 -10.80 51.81
C ALA A 313 7.83 -9.60 52.72
N HIS A 314 6.81 -8.84 52.37
CA HIS A 314 6.31 -7.69 53.15
C HIS A 314 5.13 -8.05 54.05
N LEU A 315 4.63 -9.29 54.01
CA LEU A 315 3.55 -9.77 54.87
C LEU A 315 4.11 -10.37 56.17
N PRO A 316 3.57 -10.00 57.34
CA PRO A 316 4.01 -10.59 58.61
C PRO A 316 3.62 -12.08 58.67
N GLY A 317 4.63 -12.96 58.65
CA GLY A 317 4.45 -14.42 58.58
C GLY A 317 4.46 -15.01 57.16
N GLY A 318 4.92 -14.25 56.16
CA GLY A 318 5.04 -14.72 54.77
C GLY A 318 6.02 -15.89 54.59
N LEU A 319 5.71 -16.78 53.64
CA LEU A 319 6.57 -17.89 53.21
C LEU A 319 7.84 -17.35 52.54
N ASP A 320 8.97 -18.05 52.72
CA ASP A 320 10.23 -17.67 52.10
C ASP A 320 10.12 -17.71 50.56
N PRO A 321 10.74 -16.75 49.82
CA PRO A 321 10.62 -16.64 48.37
C PRO A 321 11.02 -17.89 47.57
N HIS A 322 11.82 -18.77 48.17
CA HIS A 322 12.29 -20.02 47.58
C HIS A 322 11.25 -21.16 47.62
N ASP A 323 10.22 -21.04 48.47
CA ASP A 323 9.13 -22.02 48.59
C ASP A 323 7.93 -21.67 47.70
N LEU A 324 7.99 -20.54 46.98
CA LEU A 324 6.95 -20.10 46.07
C LEU A 324 7.13 -20.72 44.67
N PRO A 325 6.04 -21.19 44.03
CA PRO A 325 6.11 -21.73 42.68
C PRO A 325 6.54 -20.65 41.69
N THR A 326 7.52 -20.96 40.84
CA THR A 326 8.03 -20.05 39.81
C THR A 326 6.99 -19.87 38.71
N VAL A 327 6.49 -18.64 38.54
CA VAL A 327 5.56 -18.30 37.46
C VAL A 327 6.37 -18.16 36.16
N PRO A 328 6.13 -18.96 35.10
CA PRO A 328 6.88 -18.85 33.84
C PRO A 328 6.71 -17.47 33.20
N ILE A 329 7.62 -17.07 32.31
CA ILE A 329 7.50 -15.77 31.63
C ILE A 329 6.47 -15.80 30.47
N ASN A 330 5.94 -16.96 30.05
CA ASN A 330 5.11 -17.08 28.82
C ASN A 330 3.84 -17.96 28.96
N TRP A 331 3.28 -18.11 30.16
CA TRP A 331 2.22 -19.10 30.42
C TRP A 331 0.81 -18.73 29.95
N TRP A 332 0.57 -17.50 29.48
CA TRP A 332 -0.74 -17.08 28.92
C TRP A 332 -1.01 -17.61 27.51
N ARG A 333 -0.14 -18.47 26.97
CA ARG A 333 -0.25 -19.09 25.63
C ARG A 333 -0.78 -20.54 25.63
N ALA A 334 -1.24 -21.06 26.77
CA ALA A 334 -1.87 -22.39 26.86
C ALA A 334 -3.40 -22.28 27.00
#